data_AF-A0A7X7LX46-F1
#
_entry.id   AF-A0A7X7LX46-F1
#
_cell.length_a   1.000
_cell.length_b   1.000
_cell.length_c   1.000
_cell.angle_alpha   90.00
_cell.angle_beta   90.00
_cell.angle_gamma   90.00
#
_symmetry.space_group_name_H-M   'P 1'
#
loop_
_entity.id
_entity.type
_entity.pdbx_description
1 polymer ?
#
loop_
_entity_poly.entity_id
_entity_poly.type
_entity_poly.pdbx_seq_one_letter_code
_entity_poly.pdbx_strand_id
1 'polypeptide(L)' 'SDDWVTMGVPSDGSYGIPEGIVFGFPCECKDGQFEIIQGLEIDEYSQGKINATLKELEEERAAVADMLK' A
#
# COMPACT_ATOMS: atom_id res chain seq x y z
N SER A 1 -7.26 -11.12 17.79
CA SER A 1 -5.90 -10.59 17.92
C SER A 1 -6.03 -9.16 17.53
N ASP A 2 -5.71 -8.23 18.41
CA ASP A 2 -5.90 -6.79 18.14
C ASP A 2 -4.59 -6.15 17.61
N ASP A 3 -3.67 -7.00 17.16
CA ASP A 3 -2.36 -6.61 16.65
C ASP A 3 -2.44 -6.31 15.15
N TRP A 4 -1.73 -5.27 14.72
CA TRP A 4 -1.60 -4.95 13.31
C TRP A 4 -0.47 -5.73 12.66
N VAL A 5 -0.69 -6.08 11.41
CA VAL A 5 0.31 -6.73 10.57
C VAL A 5 0.51 -5.92 9.29
N THR A 6 1.69 -6.01 8.70
CA THR A 6 1.92 -5.44 7.37
C THR A 6 1.47 -6.44 6.31
N MET A 7 0.62 -6.01 5.39
CA MET A 7 0.21 -6.81 4.22
C MET A 7 0.42 -6.05 2.92
N GLY A 8 0.97 -6.74 1.92
CA GLY A 8 1.00 -6.24 0.54
C GLY A 8 -0.34 -6.48 -0.13
N VAL A 9 -1.19 -5.46 -0.18
CA VAL A 9 -2.56 -5.55 -0.73
C VAL A 9 -2.78 -4.47 -1.80
N PRO A 10 -3.70 -4.68 -2.75
CA PRO A 10 -4.06 -3.63 -3.71
C PRO A 10 -4.58 -2.41 -2.96
N SER A 11 -3.98 -1.25 -3.20
CA SER A 11 -4.40 0.02 -2.61
C SER A 11 -5.84 0.34 -2.99
N ASP A 12 -6.58 0.88 -2.02
CA ASP A 12 -7.91 1.48 -2.16
C ASP A 12 -7.85 3.03 -2.20
N GLY A 13 -6.66 3.60 -2.37
CA GLY A 13 -6.44 5.05 -2.31
C GLY A 13 -5.90 5.53 -0.95
N SER A 14 -5.84 4.65 0.05
CA SER A 14 -5.35 4.96 1.39
C SER A 14 -3.96 5.59 1.36
N TYR A 15 -3.74 6.58 2.23
CA TYR A 15 -2.46 7.27 2.40
C TYR A 15 -1.87 7.90 1.13
N GLY A 16 -2.71 8.20 0.13
CA GLY A 16 -2.27 8.80 -1.13
C GLY A 16 -1.62 7.83 -2.10
N ILE A 17 -1.73 6.52 -1.86
CA ILE A 17 -1.25 5.48 -2.78
C ILE A 17 -2.30 5.24 -3.87
N PRO A 18 -1.96 5.36 -5.17
CA PRO A 18 -2.91 5.13 -6.26
C PRO A 18 -3.61 3.77 -6.18
N GLU A 19 -4.92 3.75 -6.43
CA GLU A 19 -5.74 2.53 -6.43
C GLU A 19 -5.15 1.44 -7.34
N GLY A 20 -5.21 0.20 -6.88
CA GLY A 20 -4.76 -0.98 -7.62
C GLY A 20 -3.24 -1.23 -7.59
N ILE A 21 -2.41 -0.30 -7.08
CA ILE A 21 -1.01 -0.61 -6.79
C ILE A 21 -0.94 -1.50 -5.56
N VAL A 22 -0.27 -2.65 -5.66
CA VAL A 22 0.00 -3.50 -4.50
C VAL A 22 1.08 -2.82 -3.66
N PHE A 23 0.70 -2.42 -2.45
CA PHE A 23 1.58 -1.70 -1.52
C PHE A 23 1.46 -2.28 -0.11
N GLY A 24 2.49 -2.10 0.71
CA GLY A 24 2.49 -2.56 2.10
C GLY A 24 1.71 -1.60 3.00
N PHE A 25 0.59 -2.08 3.56
CA PHE A 25 -0.24 -1.31 4.49
C PHE A 25 -0.28 -1.97 5.88
N PRO A 26 -0.47 -1.19 6.95
CA PRO A 26 -0.89 -1.72 8.23
C PRO A 26 -2.34 -2.21 8.11
N CYS A 27 -2.57 -3.48 8.43
CA CYS A 27 -3.89 -4.10 8.36
C CYS A 27 -4.26 -4.79 9.68
N GLU A 28 -5.55 -4.77 10.00
CA GLU A 28 -6.15 -5.68 10.98
C GLU A 28 -6.71 -6.90 10.25
N CYS A 29 -6.45 -8.09 10.78
CA CYS A 29 -6.98 -9.35 10.23
C CYS A 29 -8.02 -9.92 11.18
N LYS A 30 -9.28 -9.98 10.73
CA LYS A 30 -10.40 -10.45 11.53
C LYS A 30 -11.37 -11.28 10.70
N ASP A 31 -11.80 -12.41 11.26
CA ASP A 31 -12.80 -13.31 10.65
C ASP A 31 -12.49 -13.72 9.19
N GLY A 32 -11.21 -13.89 8.87
CA GLY A 32 -10.74 -14.26 7.53
C GLY A 32 -10.73 -13.11 6.52
N GLN A 33 -10.99 -11.89 6.97
CA GLN A 33 -10.93 -10.65 6.20
C GLN A 33 -9.77 -9.79 6.72
N PHE A 34 -9.30 -8.88 5.88
CA PHE A 34 -8.35 -7.85 6.27
C PHE A 34 -8.96 -6.48 6.00
N GLU A 35 -8.60 -5.51 6.83
CA GLU A 35 -8.95 -4.11 6.63
C GLU A 35 -7.68 -3.26 6.77
N ILE A 36 -7.46 -2.35 5.82
CA ILE A 36 -6.39 -1.35 5.93
C ILE A 36 -6.76 -0.41 7.08
N ILE A 37 -5.86 -0.28 8.05
CA ILE A 37 -6.03 0.66 9.14
C ILE A 37 -6.11 2.07 8.57
N GLN A 38 -7.03 2.87 9.08
CA GLN A 38 -7.27 4.25 8.63
C GLN A 38 -6.90 5.26 9.72
N GLY A 39 -6.71 6.52 9.31
CA GLY A 39 -6.55 7.65 10.25
C GLY A 39 -5.18 7.74 10.92
N LEU A 40 -4.14 7.12 10.35
CA LEU A 40 -2.77 7.33 10.80
C LEU A 40 -2.24 8.66 10.28
N GLU A 41 -1.63 9.44 11.16
CA GLU A 41 -0.89 10.63 10.76
C GLU A 41 0.43 10.21 10.11
N ILE A 42 0.67 10.72 8.90
CA ILE A 42 1.90 10.49 8.15
C ILE A 42 2.69 11.80 8.17
N ASP A 43 3.84 11.79 8.85
CA ASP A 43 4.74 12.92 8.85
C ASP A 43 5.51 13.05 7.52
N GLU A 44 6.15 14.21 7.31
CA GLU A 44 6.87 14.50 6.05
C GLU A 44 7.99 13.51 5.77
N TYR A 45 8.65 12.99 6.81
CA TYR A 45 9.72 12.01 6.67
C TYR A 45 9.17 10.68 6.14
N SER A 46 8.09 10.18 6.74
CA SER A 46 7.40 8.96 6.37
C SER A 46 6.81 9.09 4.97
N GLN A 47 6.19 10.23 4.65
CA GLN A 47 5.68 10.52 3.31
C GLN A 47 6.81 10.47 2.27
N GLY A 48 7.99 11.02 2.59
CA GLY A 48 9.15 10.95 1.70
C GLY A 48 9.59 9.50 1.40
N LYS A 49 9.55 8.61 2.39
CA LYS A 49 9.87 7.18 2.21
C LYS A 49 8.79 6.43 1.43
N ILE A 50 7.53 6.74 1.72
CA ILE A 50 6.38 6.20 0.99
C ILE A 50 6.48 6.58 -0.49
N ASN A 51 6.72 7.85 -0.81
CA ASN A 51 6.84 8.35 -2.18
C ASN A 51 8.01 7.70 -2.93
N ALA A 52 9.15 7.46 -2.27
CA ALA A 52 10.28 6.76 -2.88
C ALA A 52 9.91 5.32 -3.27
N THR A 53 9.24 4.60 -2.36
CA THR A 53 8.80 3.21 -2.60
C THR A 53 7.72 3.15 -3.68
N LEU A 54 6.77 4.10 -3.65
CA LEU A 54 5.72 4.21 -4.66
C LEU A 54 6.31 4.41 -6.05
N LYS A 55 7.32 5.28 -6.18
CA LYS A 55 8.00 5.50 -7.46
C LYS A 55 8.65 4.21 -7.99
N GLU A 56 9.32 3.43 -7.16
CA GLU A 56 9.89 2.14 -7.56
C GLU A 56 8.82 1.19 -8.09
N LEU A 57 7.68 1.07 -7.41
CA LEU A 57 6.56 0.21 -7.84
C LEU A 57 5.89 0.70 -9.13
N GLU A 58 5.80 2.01 -9.35
CA GLU A 58 5.28 2.56 -10.60
C GLU A 58 6.22 2.26 -11.78
N GLU A 59 7.53 2.33 -11.57
CA GLU A 59 8.54 1.95 -12.56
C GLU A 59 8.48 0.45 -12.88
N GLU A 60 8.33 -0.41 -11.87
CA GLU A 60 8.12 -1.85 -12.07
C GLU A 60 6.84 -2.15 -12.85
N ARG A 61 5.72 -1.50 -12.50
CA ARG A 61 4.45 -1.64 -13.22
C ARG A 61 4.59 -1.22 -14.68
N ALA A 62 5.29 -0.13 -14.95
CA ALA A 62 5.55 0.34 -16.31
C ALA A 62 6.42 -0.66 -17.10
N ALA A 63 7.40 -1.29 -16.44
CA ALA A 63 8.29 -2.26 -17.06
C ALA A 63 7.60 -3.57 -17.49
N VAL A 64 6.51 -3.96 -16.83
CA VAL A 64 5.73 -5.17 -17.16
C VAL A 64 4.42 -4.87 -17.89
N ALA A 65 4.16 -3.61 -18.24
CA ALA A 65 2.89 -3.17 -18.80
C ALA A 65 2.53 -3.90 -20.11
N ASP A 66 3.52 -4.31 -20.90
CA ASP A 66 3.34 -5.04 -22.15
C ASP A 66 2.98 -6.53 -21.95
N MET A 67 3.15 -7.07 -20.73
CA MET A 67 2.80 -8.43 -20.35
C MET A 67 1.34 -8.58 -19.90
N LEU A 68 0.64 -7.48 -19.61
CA LEU A 68 -0.74 -7.46 -19.09
C LEU A 68 -1.83 -7.50 -20.19
N LYS A 69 -1.58 -8.21 -21.29
CA LYS A 69 -2.51 -8.33 -22.43
C LYS A 69 -3.67 -9.28 -22.18
#